data_AF-A0A401UUE8-F1
#
_entry.id   AF-A0A401UUE8-F1
#
_cell.length_a   1.000
_cell.length_b   1.000
_cell.length_c   1.000
_cell.angle_alpha   90.00
_cell.angle_beta   90.00
_cell.angle_gamma   90.00
#
_symmetry.space_group_name_H-M   'P 1'
#
loop_
_entity.id
_entity.type
_entity.pdbx_description
1 polymer ?
#
loop_
_entity_poly.entity_id
_entity_poly.type
_entity_poly.pdbx_seq_one_letter_code
_entity_poly.pdbx_strand_id
1 'polypeptide(L)'
;MKQISEILHCTPTKNSEECEIIHCTNSKAIEVGRHSIVTETIECEFCKNILEQTGFYLSSSMFSRGWLSRGEYERCTCKDAINHWLEFDKAKLDKVEKEKNEEGERQYKERLERMIKQSNLGERFRTRTFQTYKISNENKLAFKTCERYTEKFKELKTKGVGLLITGNYGAGKTHLAAAIAHVLIKQGYQPIFGTLINLLGKIKSSYGDAHSKENEEQIINKYINCDLLIIDDLGKEKPTEWVLEKLYYVLNCRYENNEPVVITSNYNDTKLMDRLTVGDNLETSEAIVSRMYEMCQGVNMQECKDYRREI
;
A
#
# COMPACT_ATOMS: atom_id res chain seq x y z
N MET A 1 -41.60 -1.98 5.77
CA MET A 1 -42.69 -2.18 4.79
C MET A 1 -42.32 -1.57 3.44
N LYS A 2 -41.62 -2.33 2.60
CA LYS A 2 -41.57 -2.16 1.14
C LYS A 2 -41.07 -3.49 0.53
N GLN A 3 -42.02 -4.15 -0.14
CA GLN A 3 -41.90 -5.23 -1.14
C GLN A 3 -40.78 -6.27 -0.99
N ILE A 4 -41.10 -7.38 -0.32
CA ILE A 4 -40.58 -8.70 -0.68
C ILE A 4 -41.75 -9.37 -1.42
N SER A 5 -41.85 -9.11 -2.71
CA SER A 5 -42.84 -9.74 -3.60
C SER A 5 -42.19 -9.99 -4.94
N GLU A 6 -41.24 -10.92 -4.98
CA GLU A 6 -40.95 -11.66 -6.20
C GLU A 6 -41.31 -13.11 -5.95
N ILE A 7 -42.54 -13.41 -6.38
CA ILE A 7 -43.00 -14.75 -6.67
C ILE A 7 -42.03 -15.29 -7.73
N LEU A 8 -41.07 -16.10 -7.32
CA LEU A 8 -40.26 -16.91 -8.23
C LEU A 8 -41.16 -18.03 -8.77
N HIS A 9 -41.86 -17.73 -9.86
CA HIS A 9 -42.40 -18.76 -10.74
C HIS A 9 -41.22 -19.52 -11.35
N CYS A 10 -41.02 -20.76 -10.90
CA CYS A 10 -40.09 -21.70 -11.52
C CYS A 10 -40.56 -22.03 -12.94
N THR A 11 -39.91 -21.43 -13.94
CA THR A 11 -39.96 -21.93 -15.32
C THR A 11 -38.76 -22.85 -15.57
N PRO A 12 -38.96 -24.07 -16.07
CA PRO A 12 -37.86 -24.96 -16.43
C PRO A 12 -37.10 -24.35 -17.62
N THR A 13 -35.90 -23.83 -17.39
CA THR A 13 -35.01 -23.41 -18.48
C THR A 13 -34.37 -24.65 -19.08
N LYS A 14 -35.01 -25.22 -20.10
CA LYS A 14 -34.38 -26.17 -21.02
C LYS A 14 -33.31 -25.40 -21.81
N ASN A 15 -32.05 -25.47 -21.40
CA ASN A 15 -30.95 -25.28 -22.33
C ASN A 15 -29.70 -26.05 -21.89
N SER A 16 -29.23 -26.87 -22.84
CA SER A 16 -28.00 -27.67 -22.87
C SER A 16 -27.80 -28.72 -21.77
N GLU A 17 -27.25 -29.84 -22.20
CA GLU A 17 -26.94 -31.03 -21.42
C GLU A 17 -26.24 -30.68 -20.09
N GLU A 18 -26.72 -31.31 -19.00
CA GLU A 18 -26.14 -31.37 -17.65
C GLU A 18 -26.40 -30.19 -16.67
N CYS A 19 -27.63 -30.10 -16.16
CA CYS A 19 -27.99 -29.94 -14.72
C CYS A 19 -29.42 -29.39 -14.61
N GLU A 20 -30.40 -30.20 -14.22
CA GLU A 20 -31.68 -29.65 -13.77
C GLU A 20 -31.51 -29.12 -12.36
N ILE A 21 -31.61 -27.81 -12.19
CA ILE A 21 -31.71 -27.17 -10.87
C ILE A 21 -33.18 -27.19 -10.44
N ILE A 22 -33.45 -27.87 -9.33
CA ILE A 22 -34.81 -28.10 -8.84
C ILE A 22 -34.91 -27.49 -7.44
N HIS A 23 -35.69 -26.43 -7.32
CA HIS A 23 -36.03 -25.82 -6.03
C HIS A 23 -37.27 -26.50 -5.45
N CYS A 24 -37.09 -27.36 -4.44
CA CYS A 24 -38.20 -27.92 -3.65
C CYS A 24 -38.72 -26.88 -2.66
N THR A 25 -40.04 -26.70 -2.61
CA THR A 25 -40.76 -25.84 -1.64
C THR A 25 -42.05 -26.49 -1.11
N ASN A 26 -42.23 -27.80 -1.29
CA ASN A 26 -43.39 -28.55 -0.77
C ASN A 26 -43.16 -30.07 -0.74
N SER A 27 -43.69 -30.73 0.29
CA SER A 27 -43.55 -32.13 0.73
C SER A 27 -44.20 -33.16 -0.19
N LYS A 28 -44.47 -32.80 -1.44
CA LYS A 28 -44.88 -33.78 -2.45
C LYS A 28 -43.65 -34.28 -3.16
N ALA A 29 -43.57 -35.60 -3.37
CA ALA A 29 -42.57 -36.19 -4.23
C ALA A 29 -42.52 -35.40 -5.54
N ILE A 30 -41.43 -34.67 -5.76
CA ILE A 30 -41.24 -33.95 -7.01
C ILE A 30 -40.79 -34.99 -8.01
N GLU A 31 -41.65 -35.29 -8.98
CA GLU A 31 -41.28 -36.14 -10.11
C GLU A 31 -40.31 -35.38 -11.00
N VAL A 32 -39.08 -35.86 -11.05
CA VAL A 32 -38.02 -35.32 -11.89
C VAL A 32 -37.70 -36.37 -12.92
N GLY A 33 -38.36 -36.26 -14.08
CA GLY A 33 -38.36 -37.31 -15.10
C GLY A 33 -39.07 -38.58 -14.61
N ARG A 34 -38.36 -39.71 -14.51
CA ARG A 34 -38.92 -41.03 -14.07
C ARG A 34 -38.60 -41.41 -12.62
N HIS A 35 -38.12 -40.46 -11.80
CA HIS A 35 -37.65 -40.75 -10.44
C HIS A 35 -38.33 -39.85 -9.42
N SER A 36 -38.64 -40.42 -8.25
CA SER A 36 -39.13 -39.72 -7.08
C SER A 36 -37.95 -39.26 -6.22
N ILE A 37 -37.89 -37.97 -5.91
CA ILE A 37 -36.94 -37.42 -4.93
C ILE A 37 -37.55 -37.58 -3.53
N VAL A 38 -36.81 -38.21 -2.62
CA VAL A 38 -37.14 -38.23 -1.20
C VAL A 38 -36.54 -36.99 -0.55
N THR A 39 -37.39 -36.09 -0.07
CA THR A 39 -36.99 -34.95 0.76
C THR A 39 -36.88 -35.40 2.21
N GLU A 40 -35.75 -35.12 2.86
CA GLU A 40 -35.67 -35.27 4.31
C GLU A 40 -36.47 -34.13 4.98
N THR A 41 -37.05 -34.42 6.15
CA THR A 41 -37.79 -33.43 6.94
C THR A 41 -37.27 -33.41 8.36
N ILE A 42 -37.34 -32.24 8.98
CA ILE A 42 -37.01 -32.04 10.40
C ILE A 42 -38.17 -31.34 11.10
N GLU A 43 -38.24 -31.42 12.42
CA GLU A 43 -39.20 -30.65 13.20
C GLU A 43 -38.58 -29.34 13.71
N CYS A 44 -39.34 -28.25 13.65
CA CYS A 44 -38.97 -27.01 14.31
C CYS A 44 -38.77 -27.23 15.81
N GLU A 45 -37.64 -26.84 16.36
CA GLU A 45 -37.32 -27.04 17.77
C GLU A 45 -38.34 -26.39 18.72
N PHE A 46 -38.96 -25.27 18.29
CA PHE A 46 -39.88 -24.45 19.08
C PHE A 46 -41.36 -24.90 18.96
N CYS A 47 -41.91 -24.97 17.75
CA CYS A 47 -43.34 -25.26 17.54
C CYS A 47 -43.64 -26.66 17.00
N LYS A 48 -42.61 -27.48 16.73
CA LYS A 48 -42.73 -28.84 16.18
C LYS A 48 -43.37 -28.95 14.80
N ASN A 49 -43.53 -27.83 14.08
CA ASN A 49 -43.91 -27.88 12.67
C ASN A 49 -42.85 -28.61 11.86
N ILE A 50 -43.31 -29.42 10.91
CA ILE A 50 -42.45 -30.13 9.96
C ILE A 50 -41.86 -29.10 8.99
N LEU A 51 -40.54 -29.12 8.83
CA LEU A 51 -39.74 -28.28 7.95
C LEU A 51 -39.09 -29.15 6.89
N GLU A 52 -39.13 -28.69 5.65
CA GLU A 52 -38.68 -29.47 4.50
C GLU A 52 -37.27 -29.08 4.08
N GLN A 53 -36.54 -30.04 3.52
CA GLN A 53 -35.23 -29.77 2.95
C GLN A 53 -35.32 -28.84 1.75
N THR A 54 -34.49 -27.79 1.75
CA THR A 54 -34.39 -26.80 0.67
C THR A 54 -33.03 -26.88 -0.02
N GLY A 55 -32.99 -26.46 -1.28
CA GLY A 55 -31.77 -26.16 -2.02
C GLY A 55 -31.66 -26.91 -3.34
N PHE A 56 -30.44 -27.30 -3.75
CA PHE A 56 -30.14 -27.79 -5.10
C PHE A 56 -29.98 -29.31 -5.14
N TYR A 57 -30.74 -29.96 -6.03
CA TYR A 57 -30.64 -31.40 -6.29
C TYR A 57 -30.00 -31.65 -7.66
N LEU A 58 -28.98 -32.52 -7.71
CA LEU A 58 -28.34 -32.92 -8.96
C LEU A 58 -29.03 -34.19 -9.51
N SER A 59 -29.76 -34.04 -10.63
CA SER A 59 -30.48 -35.15 -11.28
C SER A 59 -29.70 -35.87 -12.40
N SER A 60 -28.52 -35.37 -12.78
CA SER A 60 -27.73 -35.91 -13.91
C SER A 60 -27.37 -37.39 -13.72
N SER A 61 -27.46 -38.17 -14.80
CA SER A 61 -27.08 -39.59 -14.82
C SER A 61 -25.57 -39.81 -14.98
N MET A 62 -24.79 -38.79 -15.35
CA MET A 62 -23.33 -38.90 -15.48
C MET A 62 -22.59 -38.73 -14.14
N PHE A 63 -23.26 -38.17 -13.12
CA PHE A 63 -22.71 -38.00 -11.78
C PHE A 63 -23.57 -38.75 -10.75
N SER A 64 -23.05 -38.97 -9.54
CA SER A 64 -23.84 -39.48 -8.43
C SER A 64 -24.96 -38.49 -8.09
N ARG A 65 -26.21 -38.95 -8.21
CA ARG A 65 -27.41 -38.15 -7.92
C ARG A 65 -27.49 -37.84 -6.42
N GLY A 66 -27.90 -36.63 -6.07
CA GLY A 66 -28.11 -36.25 -4.68
C GLY A 66 -28.22 -34.75 -4.44
N TRP A 67 -28.51 -34.41 -3.18
CA TRP A 67 -28.54 -33.04 -2.69
C TRP A 67 -27.13 -32.45 -2.62
N LEU A 68 -26.95 -31.29 -3.27
CA LEU A 68 -25.72 -30.50 -3.20
C LEU A 68 -25.68 -29.64 -1.92
N SER A 69 -26.83 -29.11 -1.51
CA SER A 69 -27.03 -28.39 -0.26
C SER A 69 -27.50 -29.34 0.84
N ARG A 70 -26.56 -30.09 1.43
CA ARG A 70 -26.87 -30.95 2.58
C ARG A 70 -27.18 -30.09 3.80
N GLY A 71 -28.32 -30.34 4.45
CA GLY A 71 -28.67 -29.76 5.75
C GLY A 71 -29.32 -28.38 5.73
N GLU A 72 -29.72 -27.87 4.58
CA GLU A 72 -30.54 -26.65 4.50
C GLU A 72 -32.02 -27.03 4.54
N TYR A 73 -32.76 -26.49 5.49
CA TYR A 73 -34.20 -26.71 5.65
C TYR A 73 -34.92 -25.37 5.67
N GLU A 74 -36.23 -25.40 5.38
CA GLU A 74 -37.08 -24.24 5.50
C GLU A 74 -37.01 -23.63 6.91
N ARG A 75 -36.99 -22.30 6.96
CA ARG A 75 -37.03 -21.59 8.23
C ARG A 75 -38.47 -21.48 8.71
N CYS A 76 -38.75 -21.98 9.91
CA CYS A 76 -40.07 -21.84 10.50
C CYS A 76 -40.47 -20.37 10.72
N THR A 77 -41.77 -20.07 10.58
CA THR A 77 -42.36 -18.73 10.73
C THR A 77 -43.00 -18.48 12.10
N CYS A 78 -42.83 -19.37 13.07
CA CYS A 78 -43.30 -19.14 14.43
C CYS A 78 -42.45 -18.07 15.14
N LYS A 79 -43.03 -17.37 16.13
CA LYS A 79 -42.41 -16.20 16.77
C LYS A 79 -41.01 -16.48 17.34
N ASP A 80 -40.85 -17.60 18.03
CA ASP A 80 -39.58 -17.96 18.69
C ASP A 80 -38.51 -18.36 17.66
N ALA A 81 -38.90 -19.08 16.60
CA ALA A 81 -38.01 -19.38 15.49
C ALA A 81 -37.56 -18.13 14.75
N ILE A 82 -38.47 -17.18 14.48
CA ILE A 82 -38.12 -15.89 13.85
C ILE A 82 -37.08 -15.14 14.69
N ASN A 83 -37.29 -15.02 16.00
CA ASN A 83 -36.33 -14.36 16.89
C ASN A 83 -34.97 -15.07 16.88
N HIS A 84 -34.97 -16.41 16.95
CA HIS A 84 -33.75 -17.21 16.84
C HIS A 84 -33.01 -16.96 15.51
N TRP A 85 -33.71 -16.98 14.37
CA TRP A 85 -33.10 -16.72 13.06
C TRP A 85 -32.60 -15.29 12.92
N LEU A 86 -33.29 -14.30 13.49
CA LEU A 86 -32.82 -12.91 13.50
C LEU A 86 -31.51 -12.77 14.28
N GLU A 87 -31.39 -13.40 15.44
CA GLU A 87 -30.15 -13.41 16.22
C GLU A 87 -29.03 -14.18 15.50
N PHE A 88 -29.35 -15.34 14.94
CA PHE A 88 -28.40 -16.17 14.19
C PHE A 88 -27.86 -15.45 12.96
N ASP A 89 -28.74 -14.84 12.15
CA ASP A 89 -28.36 -14.10 10.95
C ASP A 89 -27.54 -12.87 11.31
N LYS A 90 -27.89 -12.16 12.38
CA LYS A 90 -27.10 -11.03 12.89
C LYS A 90 -25.71 -11.49 13.30
N ALA A 91 -25.58 -12.55 14.10
CA ALA A 91 -24.28 -13.09 14.50
C ALA A 91 -23.45 -13.55 13.30
N LYS A 92 -24.10 -14.14 12.28
CA LYS A 92 -23.45 -14.54 11.03
C LYS A 92 -22.94 -13.33 10.24
N LEU A 93 -23.74 -12.26 10.15
CA LEU A 93 -23.33 -11.00 9.51
C LEU A 93 -22.17 -10.34 10.24
N ASP A 94 -22.24 -10.23 11.57
CA ASP A 94 -21.18 -9.66 12.41
C ASP A 94 -19.86 -10.44 12.25
N LYS A 95 -19.95 -11.78 12.17
CA LYS A 95 -18.79 -12.64 11.92
C LYS A 95 -18.17 -12.39 10.53
N VAL A 96 -18.99 -12.31 9.49
CA VAL A 96 -18.53 -12.02 8.12
C VAL A 96 -17.89 -10.63 8.03
N GLU A 97 -18.47 -9.62 8.69
CA GLU A 97 -17.92 -8.27 8.74
C GLU A 97 -16.56 -8.24 9.46
N LYS A 98 -16.45 -8.95 10.58
CA LYS A 98 -15.20 -9.09 11.32
C LYS A 98 -14.12 -9.77 10.49
N GLU A 99 -14.42 -10.90 9.85
CA GLU A 99 -13.48 -11.61 8.97
C GLU A 99 -13.02 -10.72 7.80
N LYS A 100 -13.94 -9.95 7.20
CA LYS A 100 -13.61 -9.00 6.13
C LYS A 100 -12.70 -7.88 6.60
N ASN A 101 -12.93 -7.34 7.80
CA ASN A 101 -12.09 -6.30 8.38
C ASN A 101 -10.69 -6.82 8.72
N GLU A 102 -10.58 -8.02 9.32
CA GLU A 102 -9.31 -8.67 9.64
C GLU A 102 -8.48 -8.96 8.37
N GLU A 103 -9.13 -9.47 7.31
CA GLU A 103 -8.48 -9.69 6.02
C GLU A 103 -8.04 -8.37 5.37
N GLY A 104 -8.88 -7.32 5.44
CA GLY A 104 -8.52 -5.99 4.95
C GLY A 104 -7.31 -5.39 5.67
N GLU A 105 -7.24 -5.52 7.00
CA GLU A 105 -6.08 -5.09 7.79
C GLU A 105 -4.82 -5.87 7.43
N ARG A 106 -4.94 -7.19 7.23
CA ARG A 106 -3.82 -8.05 6.83
C ARG A 106 -3.26 -7.61 5.48
N GLN A 107 -4.12 -7.45 4.48
CA GLN A 107 -3.72 -7.01 3.14
C GLN A 107 -3.08 -5.62 3.16
N TYR A 108 -3.60 -4.70 3.99
CA TYR A 108 -3.00 -3.38 4.18
C TYR A 108 -1.59 -3.46 4.77
N LYS A 109 -1.40 -4.27 5.82
CA LYS A 109 -0.08 -4.49 6.46
C LYS A 109 0.93 -5.10 5.47
N GLU A 110 0.54 -6.14 4.75
CA GLU A 110 1.40 -6.80 3.75
C GLU A 110 1.79 -5.84 2.62
N ARG A 111 0.86 -4.98 2.17
CA ARG A 111 1.15 -3.92 1.20
C ARG A 111 2.15 -2.92 1.76
N LEU A 112 1.95 -2.44 2.98
CA LEU A 112 2.83 -1.47 3.63
C LEU A 112 4.26 -2.01 3.77
N GLU A 113 4.41 -3.24 4.24
CA GLU A 113 5.72 -3.90 4.35
C GLU A 113 6.43 -4.03 3.01
N ARG A 114 5.69 -4.37 1.95
CA ARG A 114 6.23 -4.44 0.58
C ARG A 114 6.75 -3.07 0.14
N MET A 115 5.98 -2.01 0.34
CA MET A 115 6.37 -0.65 -0.02
C MET A 115 7.59 -0.16 0.77
N ILE A 116 7.67 -0.47 2.07
CA ILE A 116 8.85 -0.17 2.90
C ILE A 116 10.10 -0.87 2.36
N LYS A 117 10.00 -2.17 2.01
CA LYS A 117 11.11 -2.92 1.41
C LYS A 117 11.58 -2.31 0.10
N GLN A 118 10.64 -1.89 -0.76
CA GLN A 118 10.94 -1.24 -2.05
C GLN A 118 11.51 0.18 -1.89
N SER A 119 11.23 0.86 -0.77
CA SER A 119 11.68 2.24 -0.54
C SER A 119 13.16 2.37 -0.16
N ASN A 120 13.92 1.26 -0.06
CA ASN A 120 15.31 1.25 0.41
C ASN A 120 15.52 1.91 1.79
N LEU A 121 14.46 1.99 2.60
CA LEU A 121 14.54 2.53 3.95
C LEU A 121 15.23 1.51 4.86
N GLY A 122 16.55 1.67 5.05
CA GLY A 122 17.35 0.76 5.86
C GLY A 122 16.84 0.60 7.30
N GLU A 123 17.16 -0.52 7.95
CA GLU A 123 16.61 -0.90 9.27
C GLU A 123 16.70 0.23 10.31
N ARG A 124 17.85 0.92 10.34
CA ARG A 124 18.13 2.06 11.25
C ARG A 124 17.17 3.26 11.11
N PHE A 125 16.41 3.32 10.02
CA PHE A 125 15.49 4.41 9.69
C PHE A 125 14.02 4.01 9.86
N ARG A 126 13.71 2.73 10.11
CA ARG A 126 12.33 2.25 10.30
C ARG A 126 11.65 2.88 11.51
N THR A 127 12.41 3.21 12.55
CA THR A 127 11.88 3.83 13.79
C THR A 127 11.87 5.35 13.75
N ARG A 128 12.34 5.99 12.66
CA ARG A 128 12.44 7.45 12.53
C ARG A 128 11.19 8.03 11.89
N THR A 129 10.15 8.22 12.68
CA THR A 129 8.86 8.79 12.27
C THR A 129 8.66 10.17 12.87
N PHE A 130 7.63 10.91 12.43
CA PHE A 130 7.31 12.19 13.08
C PHE A 130 6.94 12.00 14.57
N GLN A 131 6.30 10.87 14.93
CA GLN A 131 5.93 10.57 16.31
C GLN A 131 7.15 10.36 17.22
N THR A 132 8.26 9.83 16.69
CA THR A 132 9.49 9.59 17.47
C THR A 132 10.48 10.76 17.40
N TYR A 133 10.15 11.83 16.67
CA TYR A 133 11.01 13.00 16.54
C TYR A 133 10.91 13.89 17.79
N LYS A 134 12.05 14.23 18.39
CA LYS A 134 12.12 15.11 19.56
C LYS A 134 12.05 16.58 19.10
N ILE A 135 10.94 17.24 19.40
CA ILE A 135 10.73 18.65 19.05
C ILE A 135 11.36 19.55 20.11
N SER A 136 12.18 20.50 19.67
CA SER A 136 12.75 21.60 20.45
C SER A 136 12.34 22.94 19.83
N ASN A 137 12.60 24.06 20.51
CA ASN A 137 12.32 25.38 19.96
C ASN A 137 13.08 25.66 18.65
N GLU A 138 14.31 25.17 18.55
CA GLU A 138 15.21 25.36 17.39
C GLU A 138 14.73 24.58 16.15
N ASN A 139 14.18 23.37 16.33
CA ASN A 139 13.80 22.48 15.22
C ASN A 139 12.30 22.49 14.89
N LYS A 140 11.47 23.17 15.69
CA LYS A 140 10.00 23.19 15.56
C LYS A 140 9.52 23.67 14.19
N LEU A 141 10.18 24.69 13.63
CA LEU A 141 9.82 25.21 12.31
C LEU A 141 10.08 24.15 11.23
N ALA A 142 11.26 23.53 11.24
CA ALA A 142 11.61 22.47 10.30
C ALA A 142 10.65 21.28 10.40
N PHE A 143 10.33 20.84 11.62
CA PHE A 143 9.35 19.79 11.86
C PHE A 143 7.99 20.12 11.22
N LYS A 144 7.44 21.31 11.50
CA LYS A 144 6.14 21.76 10.97
C LYS A 144 6.14 21.90 9.45
N THR A 145 7.26 22.33 8.87
CA THR A 145 7.40 22.42 7.41
C THR A 145 7.38 21.04 6.78
N CYS A 146 8.11 20.07 7.33
CA CYS A 146 8.11 18.69 6.84
C CYS A 146 6.76 17.98 7.03
N GLU A 147 6.08 18.21 8.15
CA GLU A 147 4.74 17.68 8.40
C GLU A 147 3.74 18.22 7.37
N ARG A 148 3.70 19.54 7.19
CA ARG A 148 2.85 20.20 6.19
C ARG A 148 3.17 19.78 4.76
N TYR A 149 4.45 19.54 4.46
CA TYR A 149 4.87 19.00 3.17
C TYR A 149 4.18 17.66 2.90
N THR A 150 4.14 16.75 3.88
CA THR A 150 3.45 15.46 3.71
C THR A 150 1.93 15.57 3.64
N GLU A 151 1.32 16.55 4.30
CA GLU A 151 -0.13 16.81 4.18
C GLU A 151 -0.49 17.31 2.79
N LYS A 152 0.37 18.15 2.20
CA LYS A 152 0.17 18.77 0.89
C LYS A 152 0.86 18.04 -0.26
N PHE A 153 1.41 16.85 -0.01
CA PHE A 153 2.30 16.17 -0.95
C PHE A 153 1.66 15.93 -2.31
N LYS A 154 0.36 15.59 -2.37
CA LYS A 154 -0.36 15.41 -3.64
C LYS A 154 -0.28 16.64 -4.55
N GLU A 155 -0.47 17.84 -3.99
CA GLU A 155 -0.38 19.09 -4.74
C GLU A 155 1.07 19.42 -5.08
N LEU A 156 1.97 19.30 -4.12
CA LEU A 156 3.39 19.61 -4.29
C LEU A 156 4.06 18.69 -5.32
N LYS A 157 3.69 17.41 -5.35
CA LYS A 157 4.14 16.43 -6.36
C LYS A 157 3.78 16.90 -7.76
N THR A 158 2.55 17.36 -8.00
CA THR A 158 2.16 17.86 -9.35
C THR A 158 2.94 19.08 -9.81
N LYS A 159 3.56 19.81 -8.88
CA LYS A 159 4.40 20.98 -9.13
C LYS A 159 5.90 20.66 -9.09
N GLY A 160 6.29 19.41 -8.87
CA GLY A 160 7.69 19.00 -8.71
C GLY A 160 8.39 19.57 -7.47
N VAL A 161 7.66 20.08 -6.49
CA VAL A 161 8.24 20.78 -5.34
C VAL A 161 8.76 19.78 -4.31
N GLY A 162 10.06 19.80 -4.08
CA GLY A 162 10.81 19.03 -3.10
C GLY A 162 11.24 19.83 -1.87
N LEU A 163 12.14 19.26 -1.05
CA LEU A 163 12.73 19.94 0.12
C LEU A 163 14.25 19.83 0.14
N LEU A 164 14.93 20.92 0.45
CA LEU A 164 16.37 20.95 0.72
C LEU A 164 16.58 21.22 2.21
N ILE A 165 16.84 20.16 2.97
CA ILE A 165 17.02 20.21 4.43
C ILE A 165 18.51 20.37 4.73
N THR A 166 18.91 21.56 5.17
CA THR A 166 20.31 21.89 5.50
C THR A 166 20.48 22.15 6.99
N GLY A 167 21.68 21.93 7.53
CA GLY A 167 21.94 22.19 8.95
C GLY A 167 23.10 21.37 9.51
N ASN A 168 23.45 21.60 10.79
CA ASN A 168 24.61 20.96 11.40
C ASN A 168 24.43 19.45 11.64
N TYR A 169 25.54 18.76 11.91
CA TYR A 169 25.51 17.36 12.32
C TYR A 169 24.63 17.20 13.56
N GLY A 170 23.82 16.15 13.57
CA GLY A 170 22.94 15.90 14.71
C GLY A 170 21.68 16.74 14.76
N ALA A 171 21.41 17.65 13.82
CA ALA A 171 20.16 18.44 13.81
C ALA A 171 18.87 17.64 13.53
N GLY A 172 18.97 16.34 13.18
CA GLY A 172 17.80 15.49 12.91
C GLY A 172 17.28 15.51 11.47
N LYS A 173 18.03 16.06 10.51
CA LYS A 173 17.65 16.14 9.07
C LYS A 173 17.26 14.78 8.47
N THR A 174 18.13 13.78 8.62
CA THR A 174 17.88 12.41 8.17
C THR A 174 16.64 11.78 8.84
N HIS A 175 16.34 12.17 10.09
CA HIS A 175 15.12 11.70 10.76
C HIS A 175 13.88 12.31 10.10
N LEU A 176 13.88 13.62 9.83
CA LEU A 176 12.78 14.28 9.13
C LEU A 176 12.58 13.69 7.72
N ALA A 177 13.65 13.45 6.98
CA ALA A 177 13.59 12.82 5.66
C ALA A 177 13.01 11.38 5.72
N ALA A 178 13.41 10.58 6.71
CA ALA A 178 12.83 9.25 6.93
C ALA A 178 11.35 9.34 7.36
N ALA A 179 10.99 10.32 8.19
CA ALA A 179 9.62 10.53 8.64
C ALA A 179 8.69 10.90 7.49
N ILE A 180 9.16 11.74 6.56
CA ILE A 180 8.46 12.03 5.29
C ILE A 180 8.21 10.73 4.54
N ALA A 181 9.23 9.90 4.32
CA ALA A 181 9.08 8.62 3.62
C ALA A 181 8.01 7.74 4.27
N HIS A 182 8.02 7.60 5.59
CA HIS A 182 7.03 6.80 6.32
C HIS A 182 5.59 7.28 6.10
N VAL A 183 5.36 8.59 6.18
CA VAL A 183 4.01 9.14 5.96
C VAL A 183 3.56 8.91 4.52
N LEU A 184 4.44 9.14 3.55
CA LEU A 184 4.10 8.96 2.14
C LEU A 184 3.83 7.50 1.77
N ILE A 185 4.58 6.55 2.35
CA ILE A 185 4.30 5.11 2.20
C ILE A 185 2.91 4.77 2.76
N LYS A 186 2.53 5.32 3.92
CA LYS A 186 1.18 5.13 4.49
C LYS A 186 0.07 5.75 3.63
N GLN A 187 0.38 6.84 2.92
CA GLN A 187 -0.53 7.48 1.96
C GLN A 187 -0.59 6.75 0.61
N GLY A 188 0.22 5.70 0.40
CA GLY A 188 0.21 4.89 -0.82
C GLY A 188 1.19 5.35 -1.91
N TYR A 189 2.08 6.30 -1.62
CA TYR A 189 3.18 6.71 -2.49
C TYR A 189 4.42 5.84 -2.27
N GLN A 190 5.24 5.70 -3.30
CA GLN A 190 6.46 4.92 -3.31
C GLN A 190 7.71 5.82 -3.33
N PRO A 191 8.16 6.33 -2.17
CA PRO A 191 9.43 7.03 -2.08
C PRO A 191 10.61 6.05 -2.24
N ILE A 192 11.76 6.55 -2.65
CA ILE A 192 13.04 5.83 -2.59
C ILE A 192 14.01 6.63 -1.74
N PHE A 193 14.56 6.00 -0.71
CA PHE A 193 15.48 6.60 0.25
C PHE A 193 16.89 6.00 0.10
N GLY A 194 17.91 6.86 0.05
CA GLY A 194 19.29 6.39 0.11
C GLY A 194 20.30 7.52 0.20
N THR A 195 21.54 7.19 0.57
CA THR A 195 22.67 8.10 0.37
C THR A 195 23.08 8.07 -1.09
N LEU A 196 23.71 9.14 -1.59
CA LEU A 196 24.19 9.22 -2.97
C LEU A 196 25.01 7.97 -3.37
N ILE A 197 25.92 7.55 -2.49
CA ILE A 197 26.81 6.42 -2.74
C ILE A 197 26.09 5.08 -2.65
N ASN A 198 25.08 4.91 -1.79
CA ASN A 198 24.29 3.68 -1.76
C ASN A 198 23.38 3.55 -2.98
N LEU A 199 22.84 4.66 -3.48
CA LEU A 199 22.01 4.68 -4.69
C LEU A 199 22.85 4.27 -5.91
N LEU A 200 24.08 4.79 -6.03
CA LEU A 200 24.92 4.58 -7.21
C LEU A 200 25.87 3.38 -7.09
N GLY A 201 26.18 2.93 -5.86
CA GLY A 201 26.93 1.69 -5.62
C GLY A 201 26.17 0.45 -6.12
N LYS A 202 24.84 0.46 -6.04
CA LYS A 202 23.97 -0.59 -6.63
C LYS A 202 24.11 -0.66 -8.15
N ILE A 203 24.24 0.50 -8.79
CA ILE A 203 24.47 0.60 -10.23
C ILE A 203 25.85 0.06 -10.58
N LYS A 204 26.89 0.35 -9.79
CA LYS A 204 28.23 -0.18 -10.06
C LYS A 204 28.31 -1.70 -9.91
N SER A 205 27.56 -2.30 -8.98
CA SER A 205 27.51 -3.76 -8.82
C SER A 205 26.78 -4.50 -9.95
N SER A 206 25.90 -3.84 -10.73
CA SER A 206 25.27 -4.48 -11.89
C SER A 206 26.20 -4.63 -13.10
N TYR A 207 27.37 -3.98 -13.11
CA TYR A 207 28.34 -4.09 -14.20
C TYR A 207 29.09 -5.44 -14.24
N GLY A 208 29.21 -6.14 -13.11
CA GLY A 208 30.09 -7.31 -12.97
C GLY A 208 29.40 -8.67 -13.06
N ASP A 209 28.07 -8.69 -13.06
CA ASP A 209 27.29 -9.92 -12.93
C ASP A 209 26.40 -10.11 -14.17
N ALA A 210 26.80 -11.00 -15.08
CA ALA A 210 25.99 -11.43 -16.22
C ALA A 210 24.66 -12.11 -15.79
N HIS A 211 24.53 -12.39 -14.49
CA HIS A 211 23.34 -12.93 -13.84
C HIS A 211 22.58 -11.90 -12.99
N SER A 212 22.99 -10.63 -12.97
CA SER A 212 22.24 -9.58 -12.29
C SER A 212 20.87 -9.42 -12.97
N LYS A 213 19.80 -9.53 -12.17
CA LYS A 213 18.41 -9.42 -12.65
C LYS A 213 18.03 -8.01 -13.09
N GLU A 214 18.82 -7.00 -12.75
CA GLU A 214 18.55 -5.59 -13.05
C GLU A 214 19.78 -4.92 -13.66
N ASN A 215 19.63 -4.33 -14.85
CA ASN A 215 20.66 -3.51 -15.49
C ASN A 215 20.66 -2.09 -14.91
N GLU A 216 21.76 -1.35 -15.04
CA GLU A 216 21.92 0.04 -14.60
C GLU A 216 20.73 0.92 -15.01
N GLU A 217 20.32 0.83 -16.27
CA GLU A 217 19.24 1.63 -16.83
C GLU A 217 17.93 1.42 -16.05
N GLN A 218 17.64 0.19 -15.62
CA GLN A 218 16.44 -0.11 -14.84
C GLN A 218 16.51 0.51 -13.45
N ILE A 219 17.68 0.52 -12.82
CA ILE A 219 17.88 1.15 -11.50
C ILE A 219 17.73 2.68 -11.61
N ILE A 220 18.34 3.28 -12.62
CA ILE A 220 18.22 4.72 -12.90
C ILE A 220 16.76 5.09 -13.18
N ASN A 221 16.07 4.31 -14.01
CA ASN A 221 14.66 4.53 -14.31
C ASN A 221 13.79 4.44 -13.05
N LYS A 222 14.12 3.61 -12.06
CA LYS A 222 13.42 3.61 -10.77
C LYS A 222 13.62 4.92 -10.00
N TYR A 223 14.83 5.48 -10.02
CA TYR A 223 15.11 6.76 -9.35
C TYR A 223 14.46 7.95 -10.06
N ILE A 224 14.37 7.90 -11.38
CA ILE A 224 13.68 8.93 -12.17
C ILE A 224 12.16 8.87 -11.94
N ASN A 225 11.55 7.68 -11.92
CA ASN A 225 10.10 7.53 -11.94
C ASN A 225 9.44 7.31 -10.57
N CYS A 226 10.20 7.21 -9.48
CA CYS A 226 9.59 7.08 -8.15
C CYS A 226 8.85 8.35 -7.72
N ASP A 227 7.81 8.19 -6.87
CA ASP A 227 6.95 9.31 -6.45
C ASP A 227 7.73 10.39 -5.69
N LEU A 228 8.78 10.00 -4.98
CA LEU A 228 9.69 10.90 -4.29
C LEU A 228 11.09 10.27 -4.17
N LEU A 229 12.11 10.95 -4.68
CA LEU A 229 13.50 10.57 -4.45
C LEU A 229 14.03 11.29 -3.22
N ILE A 230 14.60 10.55 -2.26
CA ILE A 230 15.21 11.11 -1.05
C ILE A 230 16.70 10.78 -1.03
N ILE A 231 17.51 11.83 -1.16
CA ILE A 231 18.98 11.77 -1.15
C ILE A 231 19.49 12.26 0.21
N ASP A 232 19.95 11.32 1.03
CA ASP A 232 20.45 11.61 2.37
C ASP A 232 21.95 11.91 2.39
N ASP A 233 22.37 12.88 3.22
CA ASP A 233 23.75 13.27 3.51
C ASP A 233 24.56 13.71 2.25
N LEU A 234 23.95 14.49 1.36
CA LEU A 234 24.62 15.00 0.15
C LEU A 234 25.82 15.90 0.50
N GLY A 235 26.96 15.65 -0.17
CA GLY A 235 28.24 16.34 0.05
C GLY A 235 29.11 15.75 1.18
N LYS A 236 28.61 14.75 1.93
CA LYS A 236 29.38 14.09 2.99
C LYS A 236 30.60 13.33 2.49
N GLU A 237 30.49 12.73 1.32
CA GLU A 237 31.55 11.99 0.65
C GLU A 237 31.81 12.65 -0.70
N LYS A 238 33.07 12.67 -1.16
CA LYS A 238 33.39 13.21 -2.47
C LYS A 238 32.89 12.23 -3.53
N PRO A 239 32.02 12.65 -4.46
CA PRO A 239 31.58 11.78 -5.54
C PRO A 239 32.75 11.44 -6.48
N THR A 240 32.62 10.40 -7.29
CA THR A 240 33.44 10.27 -8.50
C THR A 240 32.79 11.06 -9.64
N GLU A 241 33.54 11.39 -10.68
CA GLU A 241 33.00 12.06 -11.88
C GLU A 241 31.78 11.34 -12.45
N TRP A 242 31.88 10.02 -12.63
CA TRP A 242 30.74 9.18 -13.03
C TRP A 242 29.52 9.27 -12.09
N VAL A 243 29.73 9.37 -10.77
CA VAL A 243 28.61 9.53 -9.81
C VAL A 243 27.94 10.89 -9.99
N LEU A 244 28.75 11.93 -10.23
CA LEU A 244 28.27 13.30 -10.45
C LEU A 244 27.44 13.38 -11.74
N GLU A 245 27.90 12.79 -12.84
CA GLU A 245 27.16 12.72 -14.10
C GLU A 245 25.80 12.03 -13.93
N LYS A 246 25.75 10.90 -13.22
CA LYS A 246 24.50 10.16 -12.98
C LYS A 246 23.56 10.91 -12.07
N LEU A 247 24.09 11.59 -11.05
CA LEU A 247 23.29 12.47 -10.19
C LEU A 247 22.65 13.59 -11.00
N TYR A 248 23.45 14.27 -11.83
CA TYR A 248 22.96 15.33 -12.71
C TYR A 248 21.86 14.81 -13.64
N TYR A 249 22.09 13.67 -14.30
CA TYR A 249 21.11 13.05 -15.19
C TYR A 249 19.78 12.76 -14.47
N VAL A 250 19.84 12.11 -13.30
CA VAL A 250 18.62 11.80 -12.51
C VAL A 250 17.89 13.07 -12.10
N LEU A 251 18.59 14.08 -11.59
CA LEU A 251 17.97 15.34 -11.17
C LEU A 251 17.36 16.09 -12.36
N ASN A 252 18.04 16.14 -13.50
CA ASN A 252 17.55 16.81 -14.69
C ASN A 252 16.29 16.13 -15.24
N CYS A 253 16.28 14.80 -15.36
CA CYS A 253 15.08 14.07 -15.78
C CYS A 253 13.92 14.28 -14.80
N ARG A 254 14.18 14.32 -13.49
CA ARG A 254 13.13 14.58 -12.51
C ARG A 254 12.61 16.02 -12.57
N TYR A 255 13.50 16.99 -12.79
CA TYR A 255 13.13 18.38 -13.02
C TYR A 255 12.20 18.53 -14.23
N GLU A 256 12.58 17.95 -15.37
CA GLU A 256 11.78 18.01 -16.61
C GLU A 256 10.41 17.35 -16.47
N ASN A 257 10.29 16.32 -15.62
CA ASN A 257 9.05 15.57 -15.39
C ASN A 257 8.24 16.06 -14.18
N ASN A 258 8.62 17.18 -13.54
CA ASN A 258 8.00 17.67 -12.30
C ASN A 258 7.95 16.61 -11.19
N GLU A 259 9.00 15.79 -11.06
CA GLU A 259 9.09 14.76 -10.03
C GLU A 259 9.92 15.26 -8.83
N PRO A 260 9.36 15.34 -7.61
CA PRO A 260 9.98 16.04 -6.49
C PRO A 260 11.19 15.28 -5.91
N VAL A 261 12.09 16.00 -5.24
CA VAL A 261 13.26 15.41 -4.56
C VAL A 261 13.38 15.97 -3.14
N VAL A 262 13.68 15.15 -2.15
CA VAL A 262 14.11 15.62 -0.82
C VAL A 262 15.60 15.36 -0.65
N ILE A 263 16.35 16.39 -0.29
CA ILE A 263 17.80 16.31 -0.13
C ILE A 263 18.15 16.75 1.29
N THR A 264 19.02 16.00 1.96
CA THR A 264 19.62 16.44 3.23
C THR A 264 21.09 16.77 3.02
N SER A 265 21.58 17.88 3.57
CA SER A 265 23.00 18.24 3.52
C SER A 265 23.49 18.91 4.80
N ASN A 266 24.77 18.72 5.13
CA ASN A 266 25.43 19.44 6.23
C ASN A 266 26.04 20.78 5.80
N TYR A 267 25.98 21.09 4.50
CA TYR A 267 26.70 22.22 3.90
C TYR A 267 25.72 23.28 3.40
N ASN A 268 26.18 24.52 3.38
CA ASN A 268 25.54 25.60 2.63
C ASN A 268 25.95 25.52 1.15
N ASP A 269 25.34 26.36 0.33
CA ASP A 269 25.40 26.38 -1.12
C ASP A 269 26.85 26.30 -1.64
N THR A 270 27.70 27.22 -1.17
CA THR A 270 29.09 27.34 -1.61
C THR A 270 29.92 26.12 -1.22
N LYS A 271 29.81 25.66 0.04
CA LYS A 271 30.54 24.47 0.48
C LYS A 271 29.99 23.20 -0.17
N LEU A 272 28.70 23.13 -0.48
CA LEU A 272 28.12 21.98 -1.15
C LEU A 272 28.65 21.88 -2.58
N MET A 273 28.72 23.00 -3.29
CA MET A 273 29.31 23.08 -4.63
C MET A 273 30.77 22.59 -4.62
N ASP A 274 31.61 23.14 -3.73
CA ASP A 274 33.01 22.73 -3.58
C ASP A 274 33.16 21.22 -3.28
N ARG A 275 32.20 20.64 -2.56
CA ARG A 275 32.21 19.22 -2.19
C ARG A 275 31.75 18.31 -3.33
N LEU A 276 30.92 18.83 -4.23
CA LEU A 276 30.46 18.12 -5.43
C LEU A 276 31.47 18.23 -6.58
N THR A 277 32.26 19.30 -6.64
CA THR A 277 33.27 19.50 -7.67
C THR A 277 34.41 18.48 -7.55
N VAL A 278 34.61 17.73 -8.63
CA VAL A 278 35.62 16.69 -8.78
C VAL A 278 36.37 16.92 -10.08
N GLY A 279 37.68 17.10 -10.01
CA GLY A 279 38.49 17.47 -11.18
C GLY A 279 38.09 18.86 -11.68
N ASP A 280 37.83 18.98 -12.98
CA ASP A 280 37.46 20.23 -13.66
C ASP A 280 35.95 20.36 -13.93
N ASN A 281 35.11 19.58 -13.22
CA ASN A 281 33.66 19.52 -13.43
C ASN A 281 32.88 20.57 -12.64
N LEU A 282 33.35 21.81 -12.67
CA LEU A 282 32.68 22.93 -11.99
C LEU A 282 31.28 23.16 -12.57
N GLU A 283 31.16 23.17 -13.90
CA GLU A 283 29.90 23.39 -14.62
C GLU A 283 28.81 22.37 -14.22
N THR A 284 29.14 21.08 -14.19
CA THR A 284 28.21 20.03 -13.74
C THR A 284 27.78 20.22 -12.28
N SER A 285 28.70 20.65 -11.42
CA SER A 285 28.42 20.90 -10.01
C SER A 285 27.46 22.08 -9.84
N GLU A 286 27.71 23.17 -10.57
CA GLU A 286 26.83 24.36 -10.61
C GLU A 286 25.44 24.00 -11.12
N ALA A 287 25.34 23.20 -12.19
CA ALA A 287 24.08 22.75 -12.75
C ALA A 287 23.27 21.90 -11.76
N ILE A 288 23.93 20.98 -11.04
CA ILE A 288 23.27 20.19 -9.98
C ILE A 288 22.71 21.10 -8.89
N VAL A 289 23.54 22.02 -8.38
CA VAL A 289 23.14 22.94 -7.32
C VAL A 289 21.98 23.82 -7.77
N SER A 290 22.03 24.35 -9.01
CA SER A 290 20.95 25.11 -9.63
C SER A 290 19.63 24.33 -9.65
N ARG A 291 19.64 23.09 -10.17
CA ARG A 291 18.46 22.22 -10.18
C ARG A 291 17.91 21.96 -8.78
N MET A 292 18.78 21.77 -7.79
CA MET A 292 18.34 21.60 -6.40
C MET A 292 17.56 22.81 -5.89
N TYR A 293 17.99 24.05 -6.18
CA TYR A 293 17.28 25.26 -5.76
C TYR A 293 15.98 25.50 -6.51
N GLU A 294 15.93 25.16 -7.80
CA GLU A 294 14.71 25.27 -8.60
C GLU A 294 13.65 24.26 -8.14
N MET A 295 14.07 23.04 -7.77
CA MET A 295 13.15 21.96 -7.38
C MET A 295 12.72 22.03 -5.92
N CYS A 296 13.55 22.58 -5.01
CA CYS A 296 13.37 22.38 -3.58
C CYS A 296 13.07 23.66 -2.80
N GLN A 297 12.10 23.57 -1.89
CA GLN A 297 11.95 24.55 -0.84
C GLN A 297 13.01 24.31 0.27
N GLY A 298 13.73 25.36 0.65
CA GLY A 298 14.74 25.29 1.69
C GLY A 298 14.16 25.11 3.10
N VAL A 299 14.78 24.22 3.89
CA VAL A 299 14.51 24.02 5.32
C VAL A 299 15.85 24.11 6.07
N ASN A 300 16.08 25.23 6.75
CA ASN A 300 17.34 25.49 7.45
C ASN A 300 17.26 25.04 8.93
N MET A 301 18.25 24.25 9.34
CA MET A 301 18.43 23.70 10.69
C MET A 301 19.86 23.94 11.22
N GLN A 302 20.55 24.99 10.76
CA GLN A 302 21.93 25.31 11.19
C GLN A 302 22.01 25.65 12.68
N GLU A 303 20.98 26.27 13.25
CA GLU A 303 20.94 26.66 14.66
C GLU A 303 20.57 25.50 15.61
N CYS A 304 20.19 24.34 15.07
CA CYS A 304 19.81 23.18 15.86
C CYS A 304 21.04 22.50 16.47
N LYS A 305 20.98 22.22 17.78
CA LYS A 305 22.02 21.46 18.50
C LYS A 305 22.08 19.98 18.10
N ASP A 306 23.24 19.37 18.34
CA ASP A 306 23.44 17.92 18.16
C ASP A 306 22.78 17.16 19.33
N TYR A 307 21.56 16.67 19.13
CA TYR A 307 20.81 15.94 20.17
C TYR A 307 21.51 14.66 20.63
N ARG A 308 22.51 14.15 19.88
CA ARG A 308 23.27 12.94 20.26
C ARG A 308 24.23 13.21 21.42
N ARG A 309 24.55 14.49 21.65
CA ARG A 309 25.46 14.95 22.71
C ARG A 309 24.72 15.47 23.94
N GLU A 310 23.39 15.45 23.93
CA GLU A 310 22.52 15.87 25.04
C GLU A 310 22.05 14.67 25.89
N ILE A 311 22.75 13.52 25.81
CA ILE A 311 22.51 12.30 26.60
C ILE A 311 23.37 12.34 27.86
#